data_AF-A0A2G4SV88-F1
#
_entry.id   AF-A0A2G4SV88-F1
#
_cell.length_a   1.000
_cell.length_b   1.000
_cell.length_c   1.000
_cell.angle_alpha   90.00
_cell.angle_beta   90.00
_cell.angle_gamma   90.00
#
_symmetry.space_group_name_H-M   'P 1'
#
loop_
_entity.id
_entity.type
_entity.pdbx_description
1 polymer ?
#
loop_
_entity_poly.entity_id
_entity_poly.type
_entity_poly.pdbx_seq_one_letter_code
_entity_poly.pdbx_strand_id
1 'polypeptide(L)'
;MLLSEINSELLTCIAGHLPLKDLKTFSQVCHRFAIIAHSDAVWKEQLYNTYGVTYKLPEESWKDMYERKSEDPKNYRICPHIGYVNGQILKPYAAKYQQVLNWLPKNLNCTTCGSNCKDSGLCLYIWKGNTRNRCKDCAYSFHKAVEGHGILIRMNVLQLYCFDCNRLVMITLSN
;
A
#
# COMPACT_ATOMS: atom_id res chain seq x y z
N MET A 1 -29.47 14.08 -17.66
CA MET A 1 -28.14 14.61 -17.34
C MET A 1 -27.31 14.54 -18.62
N LEU A 2 -26.94 15.68 -19.18
CA LEU A 2 -26.11 15.70 -20.39
C LEU A 2 -24.68 15.34 -20.00
N LEU A 3 -23.96 14.59 -20.85
CA LEU A 3 -22.56 14.22 -20.59
C LEU A 3 -21.64 15.43 -20.42
N SER A 4 -22.05 16.59 -20.96
CA SER A 4 -21.38 17.88 -20.79
C SER A 4 -21.46 18.44 -19.37
N GLU A 5 -22.47 18.04 -18.59
CA GLU A 5 -22.74 18.53 -17.22
C GLU A 5 -22.00 17.72 -16.14
N ILE A 6 -21.48 16.54 -16.50
CA ILE A 6 -20.73 15.69 -15.58
C ILE A 6 -19.43 16.41 -15.20
N ASN A 7 -19.05 16.42 -13.91
CA ASN A 7 -17.80 17.04 -13.47
C ASN A 7 -16.57 16.19 -13.84
N SER A 8 -15.37 16.76 -13.72
CA SER A 8 -14.12 16.07 -14.10
C SER A 8 -13.77 14.86 -13.22
N GLU A 9 -14.17 14.87 -11.95
CA GLU A 9 -13.95 13.75 -11.03
C GLU A 9 -14.77 12.52 -11.45
N LEU A 10 -16.05 12.69 -11.71
CA LEU A 10 -16.93 11.62 -12.18
C LEU A 10 -16.49 11.09 -13.55
N LEU A 11 -16.07 11.98 -14.46
CA LEU A 11 -15.47 11.56 -15.74
C LEU A 11 -14.19 10.75 -15.54
N THR A 12 -13.38 11.07 -14.52
CA THR A 12 -12.17 10.31 -14.18
C THR A 12 -12.53 8.92 -13.64
N CYS A 13 -13.53 8.81 -12.76
CA CYS A 13 -14.05 7.52 -12.30
C CYS A 13 -14.58 6.67 -13.46
N ILE A 14 -15.40 7.27 -14.34
CA ILE A 14 -15.92 6.58 -15.54
C ILE A 14 -14.77 6.08 -16.40
N ALA A 15 -13.81 6.95 -16.75
CA ALA A 15 -12.63 6.58 -17.54
C ALA A 15 -11.80 5.48 -16.87
N GLY A 16 -11.70 5.51 -15.53
CA GLY A 16 -11.02 4.51 -14.71
C GLY A 16 -11.69 3.14 -14.66
N HIS A 17 -12.96 3.02 -15.09
CA HIS A 17 -13.66 1.74 -15.24
C HIS A 17 -13.59 1.19 -16.68
N LEU A 18 -13.13 1.99 -17.65
CA LEU A 18 -13.06 1.56 -19.04
C LEU A 18 -11.84 0.64 -19.29
N PRO A 19 -12.00 -0.46 -20.05
CA PRO A 19 -10.88 -1.16 -20.64
C PRO A 19 -9.99 -0.24 -21.48
N LEU A 20 -8.69 -0.54 -21.62
CA LEU A 20 -7.76 0.32 -22.36
C LEU A 20 -8.19 0.63 -23.80
N LYS A 21 -8.87 -0.32 -24.47
CA LYS A 21 -9.42 -0.11 -25.81
C LYS A 21 -10.50 0.97 -25.82
N ASP A 22 -11.39 0.94 -24.84
CA ASP A 22 -12.50 1.88 -24.73
C ASP A 22 -12.04 3.23 -24.18
N LEU A 23 -11.01 3.25 -23.33
CA LEU A 23 -10.35 4.49 -22.90
C LEU A 23 -9.73 5.24 -24.10
N LYS A 24 -9.17 4.51 -25.07
CA LYS A 24 -8.67 5.11 -26.32
C LYS A 24 -9.81 5.72 -27.13
N THR A 25 -10.95 5.03 -27.25
CA THR A 25 -12.12 5.60 -27.94
C THR A 25 -12.67 6.81 -27.18
N PHE A 26 -12.75 6.73 -25.86
CA PHE A 26 -13.19 7.82 -24.98
C PHE A 26 -12.36 9.09 -25.19
N SER A 27 -11.03 8.97 -25.30
CA SER A 27 -10.14 10.13 -25.51
C SER A 27 -10.33 10.81 -26.87
N GLN A 28 -10.90 10.12 -27.85
CA GLN A 28 -11.12 10.64 -29.21
C GLN A 28 -12.46 11.38 -29.38
N VAL A 29 -13.38 11.27 -28.41
CA VAL A 29 -14.73 11.85 -28.53
C VAL A 29 -14.71 13.38 -28.52
N CYS A 30 -13.99 13.98 -27.57
CA CYS A 30 -13.86 15.43 -27.47
C CYS A 30 -12.61 15.84 -26.68
N HIS A 31 -12.20 17.10 -26.83
CA HIS A 31 -11.03 17.66 -26.15
C HIS A 31 -11.07 17.46 -24.61
N ARG A 32 -12.25 17.60 -24.01
CA ARG A 32 -12.43 17.40 -22.57
C ARG A 32 -12.11 15.96 -22.14
N PHE A 33 -12.59 14.97 -22.89
CA PHE A 33 -12.34 13.56 -22.58
C PHE A 33 -10.90 13.19 -22.88
N ALA A 34 -10.29 13.79 -23.91
CA ALA A 34 -8.86 13.67 -24.14
C ALA A 34 -8.06 14.11 -22.90
N ILE A 35 -8.34 15.28 -22.33
CA ILE A 35 -7.66 15.75 -21.11
C ILE A 35 -7.83 14.76 -19.95
N ILE A 36 -9.06 14.27 -19.72
CA ILE A 36 -9.33 13.31 -18.64
C ILE A 36 -8.55 12.01 -18.86
N ALA A 37 -8.62 11.42 -20.06
CA ALA A 37 -7.98 10.14 -20.38
C ALA A 37 -6.45 10.18 -20.25
N HIS A 38 -5.82 11.34 -20.47
CA HIS A 38 -4.36 11.51 -20.33
C HIS A 38 -3.94 11.90 -18.90
N SER A 39 -4.88 12.08 -17.97
CA SER A 39 -4.58 12.41 -16.58
C SER A 39 -4.04 11.19 -15.81
N ASP A 40 -3.01 11.39 -14.98
CA ASP A 40 -2.47 10.35 -14.07
C ASP A 40 -3.55 9.83 -13.10
N ALA A 41 -4.59 10.62 -12.83
CA ALA A 41 -5.70 10.23 -11.97
C ALA A 41 -6.53 9.05 -12.52
N VAL A 42 -6.63 8.89 -13.85
CA VAL A 42 -7.33 7.73 -14.44
C VAL A 42 -6.60 6.43 -14.12
N TRP A 43 -5.26 6.46 -14.13
CA TRP A 43 -4.44 5.29 -13.83
C TRP A 43 -4.52 4.89 -12.36
N LYS A 44 -4.70 5.86 -11.46
CA LYS A 44 -5.02 5.59 -10.05
C LYS A 44 -6.32 4.78 -9.94
N GLU A 45 -7.38 5.24 -10.61
CA GLU A 45 -8.67 4.54 -10.59
C GLU A 45 -8.57 3.15 -11.22
N GLN A 46 -7.84 3.00 -12.33
CA GLN A 46 -7.62 1.69 -12.95
C GLN A 46 -6.82 0.73 -12.07
N LEU A 47 -5.77 1.21 -11.38
CA LEU A 47 -5.00 0.41 -10.43
C LEU A 47 -5.87 -0.08 -9.27
N TYR A 48 -6.75 0.78 -8.75
CA TYR A 48 -7.70 0.40 -7.72
C TYR A 48 -8.72 -0.61 -8.23
N ASN A 49 -9.39 -0.32 -9.35
CA ASN A 49 -10.46 -1.14 -9.90
C ASN A 49 -9.96 -2.52 -10.38
N THR A 50 -8.74 -2.59 -10.93
CA THR A 50 -8.18 -3.82 -11.51
C THR A 50 -7.42 -4.64 -10.47
N TYR A 51 -6.65 -3.98 -9.61
CA TYR A 51 -5.68 -4.66 -8.73
C TYR A 51 -5.89 -4.37 -7.23
N GLY A 52 -6.80 -3.48 -6.85
CA GLY A 52 -7.04 -3.10 -5.46
C GLY A 52 -5.94 -2.24 -4.84
N VAL A 53 -5.09 -1.60 -5.65
CA VAL A 53 -3.96 -0.78 -5.16
C VAL A 53 -4.43 0.63 -4.86
N THR A 54 -4.22 1.10 -3.62
CA THR A 54 -4.70 2.41 -3.14
C THR A 54 -3.59 3.40 -2.78
N TYR A 55 -2.32 3.03 -2.99
CA TYR A 55 -1.16 3.84 -2.64
C TYR A 55 -0.22 4.01 -3.84
N LYS A 56 0.54 5.10 -3.83
CA LYS A 56 1.53 5.45 -4.84
C LYS A 56 2.93 5.22 -4.27
N LEU A 57 3.83 4.59 -5.04
CA LEU A 57 5.24 4.52 -4.67
C LEU A 57 5.89 5.91 -4.86
N PRO A 58 6.90 6.26 -4.04
CA PRO A 58 7.63 7.51 -4.26
C PRO A 58 8.28 7.51 -5.63
N GLU A 59 8.30 8.68 -6.28
CA GLU A 59 8.98 8.93 -7.56
C GLU A 59 8.40 8.21 -8.79
N GLU A 60 7.31 7.44 -8.64
CA GLU A 60 6.63 6.80 -9.78
C GLU A 60 5.32 7.52 -10.13
N SER A 61 4.91 7.52 -11.40
CA SER A 61 3.54 7.93 -11.77
C SER A 61 2.54 6.77 -11.54
N TRP A 62 1.24 7.07 -11.42
CA TRP A 62 0.24 6.01 -11.35
C TRP A 62 0.21 5.18 -12.63
N LYS A 63 0.46 5.83 -13.78
CA LYS A 63 0.61 5.17 -15.07
C LYS A 63 1.75 4.13 -15.06
N ASP A 64 2.95 4.51 -14.63
CA ASP A 64 4.11 3.59 -14.59
C ASP A 64 3.84 2.39 -13.68
N MET A 65 3.19 2.64 -12.54
CA MET A 65 2.77 1.58 -11.62
C MET A 65 1.75 0.63 -12.28
N TYR A 66 0.78 1.16 -13.03
CA TYR A 66 -0.23 0.37 -13.73
C TYR A 66 0.38 -0.49 -14.84
N GLU A 67 1.22 0.09 -15.69
CA GLU A 67 1.88 -0.61 -16.81
C GLU A 67 2.69 -1.78 -16.27
N ARG A 68 3.52 -1.53 -15.25
CA ARG A 68 4.34 -2.56 -14.63
C ARG A 68 3.54 -3.66 -13.94
N LYS A 69 2.43 -3.30 -13.28
CA LYS A 69 1.54 -4.27 -12.64
C LYS A 69 0.76 -5.09 -13.66
N SER A 70 0.50 -4.52 -14.84
CA SER A 70 -0.16 -5.22 -15.95
C SER A 70 0.80 -6.20 -16.65
N GLU A 71 2.08 -5.87 -16.76
CA GLU A 71 3.12 -6.76 -17.27
C GLU A 71 3.46 -7.89 -16.28
N ASP A 72 3.63 -7.55 -15.00
CA ASP A 72 3.82 -8.50 -13.91
C ASP A 72 2.76 -8.31 -12.81
N PRO A 73 1.62 -9.03 -12.89
CA PRO A 73 0.59 -9.00 -11.86
C PRO A 73 1.12 -9.41 -10.48
N LYS A 74 2.22 -10.17 -10.43
CA LYS A 74 2.86 -10.63 -9.19
C LYS A 74 3.97 -9.68 -8.73
N ASN A 75 4.10 -8.49 -9.32
CA ASN A 75 5.13 -7.53 -8.95
C ASN A 75 5.17 -7.31 -7.44
N TYR A 76 6.32 -7.66 -6.85
CA TYR A 76 6.50 -7.74 -5.40
C TYR A 76 6.62 -6.36 -4.74
N ARG A 77 6.82 -5.28 -5.51
CA ARG A 77 6.86 -3.90 -4.99
C ARG A 77 5.46 -3.28 -4.87
N ILE A 78 4.47 -3.83 -5.57
CA ILE A 78 3.11 -3.29 -5.63
C ILE A 78 2.15 -4.36 -5.09
N CYS A 79 1.75 -4.25 -3.83
CA CYS A 79 0.92 -5.21 -3.12
C CYS A 79 -0.35 -4.53 -2.60
N PRO A 80 -1.56 -4.88 -3.08
CA PRO A 80 -2.79 -4.17 -2.73
C PRO A 80 -3.10 -4.20 -1.23
N HIS A 81 -2.67 -5.26 -0.56
CA HIS A 81 -2.76 -5.46 0.88
C HIS A 81 -2.04 -4.39 1.72
N ILE A 82 -1.01 -3.75 1.17
CA ILE A 82 -0.34 -2.64 1.85
C ILE A 82 -1.24 -1.41 1.95
N GLY A 83 -2.18 -1.24 1.04
CA GLY A 83 -3.17 -0.16 1.07
C GLY A 83 -4.00 -0.13 2.36
N TYR A 84 -4.11 -1.26 3.07
CA TYR A 84 -4.76 -1.31 4.40
C TYR A 84 -3.93 -0.68 5.51
N VAL A 85 -2.62 -0.49 5.32
CA VAL A 85 -1.73 0.16 6.28
C VAL A 85 -1.75 1.66 6.01
N ASN A 86 -2.67 2.37 6.66
CA ASN A 86 -2.79 3.81 6.52
C ASN A 86 -2.05 4.58 7.63
N GLY A 87 -1.88 5.89 7.41
CA GLY A 87 -1.21 6.78 8.36
C GLY A 87 -1.90 6.84 9.73
N GLN A 88 -3.21 6.58 9.84
CA GLN A 88 -3.91 6.56 11.13
C GLN A 88 -3.52 5.34 11.97
N ILE A 89 -3.44 4.16 11.35
CA ILE A 89 -2.98 2.91 11.98
C ILE A 89 -1.54 3.06 12.46
N LEU A 90 -0.71 3.73 11.67
CA LEU A 90 0.69 3.98 12.00
C LEU A 90 0.88 5.16 12.96
N LYS A 91 -0.07 6.10 13.09
CA LYS A 91 0.07 7.35 13.87
C LYS A 91 0.61 7.14 15.31
N PRO A 92 0.13 6.16 16.10
CA PRO A 92 0.64 5.91 17.46
C PRO A 92 2.10 5.44 17.48
N TYR A 93 2.61 4.93 16.35
CA TYR A 93 3.95 4.39 16.17
C TYR A 93 4.85 5.34 15.38
N ALA A 94 4.27 6.23 14.56
CA ALA A 94 4.96 7.24 13.76
C ALA A 94 5.58 8.34 14.63
N ALA A 95 4.84 8.85 15.62
CA ALA A 95 5.37 9.83 16.59
C ALA A 95 6.50 9.22 17.46
N LYS A 96 6.44 7.92 17.70
CA LYS A 96 7.52 7.16 18.34
C LYS A 96 8.66 6.83 17.38
N TYR A 97 8.49 6.93 16.06
CA TYR A 97 9.48 6.47 15.07
C TYR A 97 10.74 7.34 15.05
N GLN A 98 10.58 8.66 15.19
CA GLN A 98 11.71 9.59 15.39
C GLN A 98 12.44 9.35 16.72
N GLN A 99 11.72 8.89 17.75
CA GLN A 99 12.33 8.46 19.01
C GLN A 99 12.93 7.04 18.92
N VAL A 100 12.38 6.13 18.10
CA VAL A 100 12.81 4.73 17.95
C VAL A 100 14.09 4.60 17.12
N LEU A 101 14.30 5.44 16.11
CA LEU A 101 15.54 5.43 15.31
C LEU A 101 16.74 5.94 16.11
N ASN A 102 16.54 6.90 17.02
CA ASN A 102 17.61 7.45 17.85
C ASN A 102 17.71 6.77 19.23
N TRP A 103 16.63 6.19 19.74
CA TRP A 103 16.53 5.51 21.03
C TRP A 103 15.62 4.28 20.88
N LEU A 104 16.08 3.12 20.39
CA LEU A 104 15.41 1.87 20.79
C LEU A 104 15.55 1.77 22.31
N PRO A 105 14.51 2.06 23.12
CA PRO A 105 14.67 2.05 24.56
C PRO A 105 14.85 0.59 24.97
N LYS A 106 15.53 0.37 26.10
CA LYS A 106 15.68 -0.95 26.74
C LYS A 106 14.34 -1.66 27.08
N ASN A 107 13.19 -1.05 26.78
CA ASN A 107 11.86 -1.43 27.26
C ASN A 107 10.85 -1.81 26.16
N LEU A 108 11.27 -1.87 24.88
CA LEU A 108 10.38 -2.29 23.79
C LEU A 108 10.41 -3.82 23.64
N ASN A 109 9.53 -4.48 24.41
CA ASN A 109 9.43 -5.94 24.44
C ASN A 109 8.39 -6.47 23.47
N CYS A 110 8.59 -7.69 22.99
CA CYS A 110 7.54 -8.44 22.32
C CYS A 110 6.32 -8.57 23.24
N THR A 111 5.14 -8.14 22.77
CA THR A 111 3.88 -8.28 23.53
C THR A 111 3.45 -9.73 23.75
N THR A 112 4.12 -10.69 23.12
CA THR A 112 3.80 -12.12 23.18
C THR A 112 4.75 -12.85 24.13
N CYS A 113 6.06 -12.77 23.89
CA CYS A 113 7.05 -13.51 24.69
C CYS A 113 7.79 -12.65 25.72
N GLY A 114 7.56 -11.34 25.78
CA GLY A 114 8.24 -10.43 26.71
C GLY A 114 9.72 -10.18 26.39
N SER A 115 10.31 -10.88 25.41
CA SER A 115 11.72 -10.72 25.03
C SER A 115 11.97 -9.36 24.39
N ASN A 116 13.10 -8.74 24.76
CA ASN A 116 13.63 -7.58 24.10
C ASN A 116 14.38 -8.03 22.83
N CYS A 117 13.93 -7.57 21.66
CA CYS A 117 14.51 -7.93 20.36
C CYS A 117 15.22 -6.73 19.73
N LYS A 118 16.06 -6.03 20.52
CA LYS A 118 16.81 -4.85 20.06
C LYS A 118 17.69 -5.18 18.85
N ASP A 119 18.46 -6.25 18.91
CA ASP A 119 19.48 -6.56 17.89
C ASP A 119 18.90 -7.21 16.63
N SER A 120 17.80 -7.98 16.78
CA SER A 120 17.09 -8.61 15.66
C SER A 120 16.03 -7.71 15.02
N GLY A 121 15.74 -6.56 15.63
CA GLY A 121 14.71 -5.62 15.20
C GLY A 121 13.31 -6.06 15.64
N LEU A 122 12.68 -5.27 16.52
CA LEU A 122 11.29 -5.47 16.86
C LEU A 122 10.39 -5.17 15.65
N CYS A 123 9.34 -5.96 15.46
CA CYS A 123 8.41 -5.81 14.36
C CYS A 123 7.06 -5.24 14.85
N LEU A 124 6.39 -4.47 14.00
CA LEU A 124 4.96 -4.16 14.13
C LEU A 124 4.17 -5.19 13.32
N TYR A 125 3.32 -5.95 13.98
CA TYR A 125 2.40 -6.86 13.31
C TYR A 125 1.00 -6.26 13.29
N ILE A 126 0.40 -6.17 12.10
CA ILE A 126 -0.93 -5.60 11.85
C ILE A 126 -1.85 -6.73 11.36
N TRP A 127 -2.97 -6.92 12.04
CA TRP A 127 -4.01 -7.89 11.64
C TRP A 127 -5.39 -7.38 12.02
N LYS A 128 -6.33 -7.35 11.06
CA LYS A 128 -7.71 -6.83 11.23
C LYS A 128 -7.78 -5.51 12.02
N GLY A 129 -6.92 -4.55 11.67
CA GLY A 129 -6.85 -3.23 12.34
C GLY A 129 -6.14 -3.23 13.70
N ASN A 130 -5.75 -4.38 14.25
CA ASN A 130 -4.96 -4.46 15.47
C ASN A 130 -3.47 -4.43 15.16
N THR A 131 -2.76 -3.47 15.74
CA THR A 131 -1.31 -3.34 15.63
C THR A 131 -0.64 -3.74 16.94
N ARG A 132 0.34 -4.65 16.91
CA ARG A 132 1.10 -5.08 18.10
C ARG A 132 2.58 -5.21 17.81
N ASN A 133 3.39 -4.85 18.81
CA ASN A 133 4.81 -5.14 18.81
C ASN A 133 5.04 -6.63 19.03
N ARG A 134 5.69 -7.30 18.07
CA ARG A 134 6.06 -8.71 18.18
C ARG A 134 7.48 -8.91 17.66
N CYS A 135 8.19 -9.92 18.19
CA CYS A 135 9.36 -10.41 17.47
C CYS A 135 8.90 -11.12 16.19
N LYS A 136 9.80 -11.26 15.22
CA LYS A 136 9.52 -11.92 13.94
C LYS A 136 8.87 -13.29 14.17
N ASP A 137 9.48 -14.14 14.99
CA ASP A 137 9.02 -15.52 15.16
C ASP A 137 7.63 -15.61 15.82
N CYS A 138 7.36 -14.74 16.81
CA CYS A 138 6.02 -14.64 17.41
C CYS A 138 4.98 -14.14 16.42
N ALA A 139 5.34 -13.21 15.53
CA ALA A 139 4.41 -12.73 14.50
C ALA A 139 4.11 -13.82 13.46
N TYR A 140 5.14 -14.54 12.97
CA TYR A 140 4.97 -15.66 12.05
C TYR A 140 4.16 -16.81 12.68
N SER A 141 4.47 -17.17 13.93
CA SER A 141 3.76 -18.23 14.65
C SER A 141 2.29 -17.85 14.87
N PHE A 142 2.03 -16.60 15.26
CA PHE A 142 0.66 -16.10 15.40
C PHE A 142 -0.08 -16.14 14.07
N HIS A 143 0.52 -15.65 12.98
CA HIS A 143 -0.12 -15.62 11.68
C HIS A 143 -0.40 -17.02 11.12
N LYS A 144 0.45 -18.02 11.39
CA LYS A 144 0.15 -19.42 11.05
C LYS A 144 -1.08 -19.97 11.77
N ALA A 145 -1.43 -19.42 12.92
CA ALA A 145 -2.54 -19.87 13.75
C ALA A 145 -3.84 -19.07 13.54
N VAL A 146 -3.80 -17.98 12.77
CA VAL A 146 -4.98 -17.16 12.49
C VAL A 146 -5.18 -16.99 10.99
N GLU A 147 -6.43 -17.04 10.54
CA GLU A 147 -6.74 -16.78 9.13
C GLU A 147 -6.91 -15.27 8.84
N GLY A 148 -6.61 -14.92 7.58
CA GLY A 148 -6.87 -13.61 7.01
C GLY A 148 -5.69 -12.64 7.06
N HIS A 149 -5.96 -11.40 6.69
CA HIS A 149 -4.91 -10.48 6.26
C HIS A 149 -3.95 -9.99 7.35
N GLY A 150 -2.65 -10.13 7.10
CA GLY A 150 -1.58 -9.78 8.03
C GLY A 150 -0.40 -9.07 7.37
N ILE A 151 0.06 -7.98 8.00
CA ILE A 151 1.27 -7.25 7.59
C ILE A 151 2.28 -7.22 8.73
N LEU A 152 3.53 -7.56 8.45
CA LEU A 152 4.67 -7.35 9.34
C LEU A 152 5.48 -6.15 8.87
N ILE A 153 5.81 -5.23 9.78
CA ILE A 153 6.72 -4.10 9.52
C ILE A 153 7.97 -4.29 10.38
N ARG A 154 9.13 -4.45 9.75
CA ARG A 154 10.41 -4.39 10.46
C ARG A 154 10.81 -2.94 10.64
N MET A 155 10.76 -2.44 11.87
CA MET A 155 10.90 -1.01 12.12
C MET A 155 12.33 -0.48 11.85
N ASN A 156 13.35 -1.28 12.14
CA ASN A 156 14.74 -0.88 11.95
C ASN A 156 15.13 -0.68 10.48
N VAL A 157 14.54 -1.44 9.57
CA VAL A 157 14.89 -1.47 8.14
C VAL A 157 13.74 -1.03 7.22
N LEU A 158 12.60 -0.62 7.80
CA LEU A 158 11.42 -0.16 7.06
C LEU A 158 10.92 -1.16 6.00
N GLN A 159 11.07 -2.44 6.29
CA GLN A 159 10.61 -3.51 5.40
C GLN A 159 9.21 -3.97 5.80
N LEU A 160 8.33 -4.08 4.81
CA LEU A 160 7.03 -4.70 4.97
C LEU A 160 7.07 -6.16 4.52
N TYR A 161 6.27 -7.00 5.14
CA TYR A 161 5.98 -8.35 4.66
C TYR A 161 4.48 -8.57 4.72
N CYS A 162 3.88 -8.88 3.58
CA CYS A 162 2.49 -9.25 3.48
C CYS A 162 2.37 -10.77 3.56
N PHE A 163 1.68 -11.27 4.57
CA PHE A 163 1.51 -12.70 4.77
C PHE A 163 0.56 -13.31 3.72
N ASP A 164 -0.46 -12.59 3.28
CA ASP A 164 -1.41 -13.03 2.25
C ASP A 164 -0.74 -13.23 0.90
N CYS A 165 0.15 -12.29 0.52
CA CYS A 165 0.95 -12.44 -0.68
C CYS A 165 2.19 -13.32 -0.46
N ASN A 166 2.50 -13.69 0.79
CA ASN A 166 3.70 -14.38 1.22
C ASN A 166 5.00 -13.71 0.68
N ARG A 167 5.07 -12.37 0.75
CA ARG A 167 6.12 -11.58 0.07
C ARG A 167 6.61 -10.38 0.88
N LEU A 168 7.91 -10.11 0.74
CA LEU A 168 8.56 -8.89 1.24
C LEU A 168 8.28 -7.74 0.27
N VAL A 169 7.91 -6.59 0.83
CA VAL A 169 7.78 -5.33 0.11
C VAL A 169 8.74 -4.33 0.74
N MET A 170 9.69 -3.86 -0.06
CA MET A 170 10.61 -2.82 0.36
C MET A 170 9.91 -1.47 0.21
N ILE A 171 9.82 -0.70 1.29
CA ILE A 171 9.52 0.72 1.19
C ILE A 171 10.87 1.44 1.11
N THR A 172 11.14 2.12 0.01
CA THR A 172 12.09 3.23 0.02
C THR A 172 11.35 4.42 0.63
N LEU A 173 11.70 4.83 1.85
CA LEU A 173 11.30 6.15 2.32
C LEU A 173 12.12 7.16 1.53
N SER A 174 11.49 7.89 0.62
CA SER A 174 12.07 9.14 0.11
C SER A 174 12.06 10.13 1.29
N ASN A 175 13.24 10.64 1.64
CA ASN A 175 13.39 11.73 2.61
C ASN A 175 12.82 13.04 2.06
#